data_AF-A0A5C5Y7A1-F1
#
_entry.id   AF-A0A5C5Y7A1-F1
#
_cell.length_a   1.000
_cell.length_b   1.000
_cell.length_c   1.000
_cell.angle_alpha   90.00
_cell.angle_beta   90.00
_cell.angle_gamma   90.00
#
_symmetry.space_group_name_H-M   'P 1'
#
loop_
_entity.id
_entity.type
_entity.pdbx_description
1 polymer ?
#
loop_
_entity_poly.entity_id
_entity_poly.type
_entity_poly.pdbx_seq_one_letter_code
_entity_poly.pdbx_strand_id
1 'polypeptide(L)' 'MIRDNQSEFSKRANAAMKETRKVVVERARKHSTPIVLWRDGKIVELDPFSSEFDDAIDETTTDNAADK' A
#
# COMPACT_ATOMS: atom_id res chain seq x y z
N MET A 1 10.19 24.14 -3.36
CA MET A 1 10.83 22.81 -3.37
C MET A 1 10.66 22.23 -1.96
N ILE A 2 9.58 21.46 -1.74
CA ILE A 2 9.28 20.86 -0.43
C ILE A 2 10.27 19.69 -0.29
N ARG A 3 11.24 19.81 0.62
CA ARG A 3 12.10 18.68 0.95
C ARG A 3 11.21 17.63 1.62
N ASP A 4 11.12 16.45 1.03
CA ASP A 4 10.54 15.25 1.64
C ASP A 4 11.33 14.88 2.90
N ASN A 5 11.15 15.66 3.96
CA ASN A 5 11.76 15.43 5.26
C ASN A 5 10.90 14.45 6.07
N GLN A 6 10.49 13.35 5.43
CA GLN A 6 9.91 12.22 6.13
C GLN A 6 11.00 11.66 7.05
N SER A 7 10.73 11.70 8.36
CA SER A 7 11.59 11.07 9.37
C SER A 7 11.93 9.64 8.95
N GLU A 8 13.16 9.19 9.21
CA GLU A 8 13.57 7.80 8.99
C GLU A 8 12.64 6.80 9.69
N PHE A 9 12.05 7.22 10.82
CA PHE A 9 10.99 6.45 11.49
C PHE A 9 9.76 6.28 10.60
N SER A 10 9.25 7.36 10.00
CA SER A 10 8.08 7.33 9.13
C SER A 10 8.31 6.48 7.88
N LYS A 11 9.52 6.52 7.30
CA LYS A 11 9.88 5.66 6.16
C LYS A 11 9.81 4.18 6.53
N ARG A 12 10.38 3.81 7.68
CA ARG A 12 10.34 2.42 8.18
C ARG A 12 8.92 1.98 8.52
N ALA A 13 8.14 2.85 9.16
CA ALA A 13 6.74 2.58 9.47
C ALA A 13 5.91 2.36 8.18
N ASN A 14 6.10 3.19 7.16
CA ASN A 14 5.43 3.02 5.87
C ASN A 14 5.83 1.72 5.16
N ALA A 15 7.11 1.35 5.21
CA ALA A 15 7.58 0.08 4.65
C ALA A 15 6.94 -1.13 5.35
N ALA A 16 6.91 -1.13 6.68
CA ALA A 16 6.26 -2.17 7.47
C ALA A 16 4.74 -2.24 7.20
N MET A 17 4.08 -1.09 7.00
CA MET A 17 2.66 -1.05 6.64
C MET A 17 2.40 -1.60 5.22
N LYS A 18 3.27 -1.29 4.25
CA LYS A 18 3.20 -1.87 2.89
C LYS A 18 3.31 -3.39 2.95
N GLU A 19 4.24 -3.93 3.73
CA GLU A 19 4.40 -5.37 3.92
C GLU A 19 3.17 -6.00 4.61
N THR A 20 2.69 -5.37 5.68
CA THR A 20 1.50 -5.83 6.42
C THR A 20 0.26 -5.87 5.53
N ARG A 21 0.08 -4.89 4.65
CA ARG A 21 -1.02 -4.86 3.67
C ARG A 21 -1.04 -6.13 2.81
N LYS A 22 0.11 -6.57 2.30
CA LYS A 22 0.21 -7.79 1.48
C LYS A 22 -0.26 -9.02 2.26
N VAL A 23 0.24 -9.19 3.48
CA VAL A 23 -0.13 -10.32 4.34
C VAL A 23 -1.63 -10.35 4.66
N VAL A 24 -2.22 -9.19 4.96
CA VAL A 24 -3.66 -9.08 5.23
C VAL A 24 -4.49 -9.47 4.02
N VAL A 25 -4.14 -8.95 2.83
CA VAL A 25 -4.86 -9.24 1.58
C VAL A 25 -4.72 -10.72 1.20
N GLU A 26 -3.51 -11.29 1.27
CA GLU A 26 -3.29 -12.71 0.97
C GLU A 26 -4.12 -13.62 1.88
N ARG A 27 -4.16 -13.31 3.18
CA ARG A 27 -4.97 -14.06 4.14
C ARG A 27 -6.46 -13.92 3.85
N ALA A 28 -6.91 -12.71 3.55
CA ALA A 28 -8.30 -12.44 3.21
C ALA A 28 -8.73 -13.18 1.94
N ARG A 29 -7.90 -13.18 0.89
CA ARG A 29 -8.11 -13.94 -0.35
C ARG A 29 -8.17 -15.44 -0.07
N LYS A 30 -7.23 -15.98 0.71
CA LYS A 30 -7.18 -17.41 1.08
C LYS A 30 -8.46 -17.89 1.76
N HIS A 31 -9.06 -17.05 2.59
CA HIS A 31 -10.27 -17.38 3.34
C HIS A 31 -11.55 -16.78 2.75
N SER A 32 -11.46 -16.14 1.56
CA SER A 32 -12.57 -15.43 0.92
C SER A 32 -13.31 -14.50 1.90
N THR A 33 -12.55 -13.81 2.76
CA THR A 33 -13.07 -12.96 3.82
C THR A 33 -13.00 -11.48 3.41
N PRO A 34 -14.08 -10.70 3.53
CA PRO A 34 -14.07 -9.26 3.28
C PRO A 34 -13.05 -8.53 4.17
N ILE A 35 -12.47 -7.46 3.64
CA ILE A 35 -11.58 -6.56 4.39
C ILE A 35 -12.40 -5.35 4.86
N VAL A 36 -12.48 -5.15 6.17
CA VAL A 36 -13.25 -4.06 6.77
C VAL A 36 -12.32 -2.91 7.15
N LEU A 37 -12.59 -1.71 6.63
CA LEU A 37 -11.80 -0.50 6.86
C LEU A 37 -12.66 0.63 7.44
N TRP A 38 -12.02 1.50 8.21
CA TRP A 38 -12.59 2.80 8.56
C TRP A 38 -12.06 3.87 7.60
N ARG A 39 -12.95 4.50 6.83
CA ARG A 39 -12.63 5.56 5.86
C ARG A 39 -13.70 6.64 5.93
N ASP A 40 -13.27 7.90 6.01
CA ASP A 40 -14.16 9.08 6.00
C ASP A 40 -15.30 9.02 7.02
N GLY A 41 -15.00 8.52 8.23
CA GLY A 41 -15.98 8.42 9.31
C GLY A 41 -16.98 7.27 9.18
N LYS A 42 -16.73 6.32 8.26
CA LYS A 42 -17.62 5.17 8.00
C LYS A 42 -16.84 3.87 7.94
N ILE A 43 -17.55 2.78 8.19
CA ILE A 43 -17.06 1.42 7.96
C ILE A 43 -17.35 1.06 6.50
N VAL A 44 -16.33 0.59 5.79
CA VAL A 44 -16.40 0.13 4.40
C VAL A 44 -15.88 -1.30 4.34
N GLU A 45 -16.63 -2.18 3.69
CA GLU A 45 -16.20 -3.54 3.41
C GLU A 45 -15.71 -3.63 1.97
N LEU A 46 -14.54 -4.23 1.78
CA LEU A 46 -13.90 -4.39 0.48
C LEU A 46 -13.74 -5.86 0.15
N ASP A 47 -14.02 -6.20 -1.11
CA ASP A 47 -13.72 -7.51 -1.66
C ASP A 47 -12.19 -7.70 -1.72
N PRO A 48 -11.61 -8.77 -1.12
CA PRO A 48 -10.18 -9.03 -1.19
C PRO A 48 -9.64 -9.23 -2.62
N PHE A 49 -10.50 -9.47 -3.61
CA PHE A 49 -10.15 -9.56 -5.04
C PHE A 49 -10.37 -8.26 -5.81
N SER A 50 -10.76 -7.18 -5.13
CA SER A 50 -10.85 -5.84 -5.72
C SER A 50 -9.50 -5.37 -6.23
N SER A 51 -9.51 -4.66 -7.37
CA SER A 51 -8.34 -4.01 -7.95
C SER A 51 -7.73 -2.93 -7.06
N GLU A 52 -8.43 -2.49 -6.00
CA GLU A 52 -7.89 -1.59 -4.96
C GLU A 52 -6.70 -2.20 -4.21
N PHE A 53 -6.58 -3.54 -4.22
CA PHE A 53 -5.48 -4.26 -3.61
C PHE A 53 -4.39 -4.68 -4.60
N ASP A 54 -4.62 -4.49 -5.89
CA ASP A 54 -3.60 -4.72 -6.89
C ASP A 54 -2.67 -3.50 -6.85
N ASP A 55 -1.42 -3.73 -6.45
CA ASP A 55 -0.44 -2.67 -6.26
C ASP A 55 -0.43 -1.75 -7.50
N ALA A 56 -0.68 -0.45 -7.29
CA ALA A 56 -0.27 0.54 -8.26
C ALA A 56 1.22 0.34 -8.49
N ILE A 57 1.61 0.08 -9.74
CA ILE A 57 3.01 0.01 -10.16
C ILE A 57 3.71 1.21 -9.53
N ASP A 58 4.69 0.96 -8.65
CA ASP A 58 5.44 1.98 -7.96
C ASP A 58 6.09 2.87 -9.04
N GLU A 59 5.52 4.05 -9.32
CA GLU A 59 6.09 5.09 -10.21
C GLU A 59 7.31 5.73 -9.53
N THR A 60 8.29 4.91 -9.14
CA THR A 60 9.60 5.35 -8.69
C THR A 60 10.74 4.69 -9.49
N THR A 61 10.42 4.07 -10.63
CA THR A 61 11.43 3.64 -11.63
C THR A 61 11.33 4.45 -12.93
N THR A 62 11.37 5.77 -12.83
CA THR A 62 11.70 6.66 -13.96
C THR A 62 12.61 7.76 -13.45
N ASP A 63 13.85 7.41 -13.14
CA ASP A 63 15.00 8.31 -13.23
C ASP A 63 16.28 7.46 -13.08
N ASN A 64 17.18 7.57 -14.05
CA ASN A 64 18.46 6.85 -14.23
C ASN A 64 18.45 5.66 -15.22
N ALA A 65 18.03 5.91 -16.46
CA ALA A 65 18.53 5.14 -17.60
C ALA A 65 18.64 6.04 -18.86
N ALA A 66 19.40 7.13 -18.77
CA ALA A 66 19.81 7.92 -19.92
C ALA A 66 21.00 8.83 -19.59
N ASP A 67 22.16 8.26 -19.20
CA ASP A 67 23.44 8.90 -19.45
C ASP A 67 24.58 7.87 -19.41
N LYS A 68 24.87 7.29 -20.56
CA LYS A 68 26.21 6.79 -20.93
C LYS A 68 26.33 6.59 -22.43
#